data_AF-A0A924TQS6-F1
#
_entry.id   AF-A0A924TQS6-F1
#
_cell.length_a   1.000
_cell.length_b   1.000
_cell.length_c   1.000
_cell.angle_alpha   90.00
_cell.angle_beta   90.00
_cell.angle_gamma   90.00
#
_symmetry.space_group_name_H-M   'P 1'
#
loop_
_entity.id
_entity.type
_entity.pdbx_description
1 polymer ?
#
loop_
_entity_poly.entity_id
_entity_poly.type
_entity_poly.pdbx_seq_one_letter_code
_entity_poly.pdbx_strand_id
1 'polypeptide(L)'
;MNPTAPPPSRLALYLDLIRWNRPAGWLLLLWPTLAALWIAADGFPGWHLLVVFGLGTVLMRSAGCCVNDVADRDFDRHVKRTAQRPVTRGALPVAQALSLGAALAAAAFGLVLTTNPPTVKLSFAALAIALAYPYAKRWLAMPQAVLGVAFSSGIPMAFAAALGGRDDGLG
;
A
#
# COMPACT_ATOMS: atom_id res chain seq x y z
N MET A 1 9.14 -10.49 -33.42
CA MET A 1 7.98 -10.46 -32.50
C MET A 1 7.38 -11.86 -32.53
N ASN A 2 7.40 -12.61 -31.43
CA ASN A 2 6.87 -13.98 -31.40
C ASN A 2 5.33 -13.95 -31.38
N PRO A 3 4.61 -14.47 -32.40
CA PRO A 3 3.16 -14.38 -32.49
C PRO A 3 2.40 -15.44 -31.65
N THR A 4 3.06 -16.19 -30.78
CA THR A 4 2.52 -17.46 -30.22
C THR A 4 2.37 -17.51 -28.70
N ALA A 5 2.64 -16.41 -27.97
CA ALA A 5 2.37 -16.40 -26.54
C ALA A 5 0.86 -16.24 -26.30
N PRO A 6 0.19 -17.16 -25.57
CA PRO A 6 -1.21 -16.97 -25.21
C PRO A 6 -1.37 -15.66 -24.44
N PRO A 7 -2.50 -14.94 -24.62
CA PRO A 7 -2.76 -13.73 -23.87
C PRO A 7 -2.65 -14.03 -22.36
N PRO A 8 -2.03 -13.14 -21.57
CA PRO A 8 -1.83 -13.38 -20.15
C PRO A 8 -3.17 -13.65 -19.46
N SER A 9 -3.20 -14.64 -18.57
CA SER A 9 -4.40 -14.96 -17.79
C SER A 9 -4.84 -13.77 -16.93
N ARG A 10 -6.13 -13.71 -16.58
CA ARG A 10 -6.65 -12.64 -15.69
C ARG A 10 -5.89 -12.60 -14.36
N LEU A 11 -5.53 -13.77 -13.82
CA LEU A 11 -4.71 -13.87 -12.61
C LEU A 11 -3.35 -13.20 -12.80
N ALA A 12 -2.66 -13.46 -13.92
CA ALA A 12 -1.37 -12.85 -14.22
C ALA A 12 -1.48 -11.31 -14.33
N LEU A 13 -2.56 -10.80 -14.91
CA LEU A 13 -2.82 -9.35 -14.99
C LEU A 13 -3.06 -8.74 -13.60
N TYR A 14 -3.79 -9.41 -12.72
CA TYR A 14 -3.97 -8.95 -11.34
C TYR A 14 -2.66 -8.98 -10.54
N LEU A 15 -1.87 -10.06 -10.65
CA LEU A 15 -0.57 -10.17 -9.99
C LEU A 15 0.42 -9.09 -10.44
N ASP A 16 0.42 -8.75 -11.73
CA ASP A 16 1.21 -7.63 -12.26
C ASP A 16 0.71 -6.28 -11.74
N LEU A 17 -0.61 -6.06 -11.72
CA LEU A 17 -1.22 -4.83 -11.19
C LEU A 17 -0.87 -4.57 -9.72
N ILE A 18 -0.95 -5.60 -8.88
CA ILE A 18 -0.61 -5.49 -7.45
C ILE A 18 0.90 -5.49 -7.18
N ARG A 19 1.71 -5.57 -8.23
CA ARG A 19 3.18 -5.64 -8.20
C ARG A 19 3.72 -6.81 -7.39
N TRP A 20 3.04 -7.95 -7.44
CA TRP A 20 3.47 -9.18 -6.75
C TRP A 20 4.90 -9.57 -7.12
N ASN A 21 5.23 -9.49 -8.40
CA ASN A 21 6.55 -9.83 -8.94
C ASN A 21 7.66 -8.80 -8.64
N ARG A 22 7.36 -7.68 -7.95
CA ARG A 22 8.32 -6.61 -7.64
C ARG A 22 8.35 -6.30 -6.14
N PRO A 23 8.94 -7.20 -5.33
CA PRO A 23 8.81 -7.16 -3.88
C PRO A 23 9.50 -5.98 -3.20
N ALA A 24 10.50 -5.38 -3.86
CA ALA A 24 11.22 -4.21 -3.37
C ALA A 24 10.28 -3.08 -2.92
N GLY A 25 9.13 -2.93 -3.59
CA GLY A 25 8.15 -1.90 -3.26
C GLY A 25 7.55 -2.06 -1.86
N TRP A 26 7.08 -3.25 -1.50
CA TRP A 26 6.48 -3.48 -0.18
C TRP A 26 7.55 -3.76 0.88
N LEU A 27 8.70 -4.35 0.54
CA LEU A 27 9.84 -4.51 1.46
C LEU A 27 10.35 -3.16 2.00
N LEU A 28 10.39 -2.14 1.14
CA LEU A 28 10.79 -0.78 1.52
C LEU A 28 9.86 -0.15 2.56
N LEU A 29 8.56 -0.49 2.55
CA LEU A 29 7.61 -0.02 3.56
C LEU A 29 7.62 -0.92 4.80
N LEU A 30 7.82 -2.23 4.58
CA LEU A 30 7.71 -3.26 5.61
C LEU A 30 8.80 -3.09 6.66
N TRP A 31 10.07 -2.99 6.25
CA TRP A 31 11.17 -2.97 7.20
C TRP A 31 11.16 -1.76 8.15
N PRO A 32 10.96 -0.52 7.69
CA PRO A 32 10.84 0.63 8.59
C PRO A 32 9.65 0.51 9.54
N THR A 33 8.53 -0.03 9.06
CA THR A 33 7.32 -0.22 9.87
C THR A 33 7.53 -1.28 10.96
N LEU A 34 8.13 -2.42 10.61
CA LEU A 34 8.44 -3.48 11.58
C LEU A 34 9.52 -3.05 12.58
N ALA A 35 10.53 -2.29 12.14
CA ALA A 35 11.54 -1.72 13.04
C ALA A 35 10.90 -0.76 14.04
N ALA A 36 10.04 0.15 13.58
CA ALA A 36 9.30 1.06 14.45
C ALA A 36 8.42 0.31 15.45
N LEU A 37 7.76 -0.76 15.02
CA LEU A 37 6.94 -1.61 15.88
C LEU A 37 7.76 -2.28 16.98
N TRP A 38 8.94 -2.80 16.64
CA TRP A 38 9.84 -3.46 17.60
C TRP A 38 10.41 -2.49 18.63
N ILE A 39 10.79 -1.29 18.18
CA ILE A 39 11.27 -0.22 19.04
C ILE A 39 10.15 0.24 19.98
N ALA A 40 8.95 0.48 19.46
CA ALA A 40 7.82 0.96 20.26
C ALA A 40 7.32 -0.07 21.28
N ALA A 41 7.42 -1.36 20.97
CA ALA A 41 7.06 -2.44 21.87
C ALA A 41 8.08 -2.65 23.01
N ASP A 42 9.29 -2.08 22.91
CA ASP A 42 10.42 -2.36 23.80
C ASP A 42 10.73 -3.87 23.88
N GLY A 43 10.73 -4.54 22.72
CA GLY A 43 10.89 -5.99 22.62
C GLY A 43 9.98 -6.61 21.58
N PHE A 44 9.58 -7.88 21.80
CA PHE A 44 8.73 -8.60 20.85
C PHE A 44 7.29 -8.04 20.85
N PRO A 45 6.80 -7.50 19.71
CA PRO A 45 5.48 -6.85 19.66
C PRO A 45 4.29 -7.81 19.63
N GLY A 46 4.52 -9.13 19.59
CA GLY A 46 3.47 -10.13 19.47
C GLY A 46 3.15 -10.51 18.02
N TRP A 47 2.77 -11.78 17.83
CA TRP A 47 2.44 -12.32 16.50
C TRP A 47 1.27 -11.60 15.83
N HIS A 48 0.29 -11.14 16.61
CA HIS A 48 -0.85 -10.39 16.11
C HIS A 48 -0.42 -9.10 15.41
N LEU A 49 0.38 -8.25 16.07
CA LEU A 49 0.86 -7.00 15.46
C LEU A 49 1.79 -7.26 14.27
N LEU A 50 2.64 -8.29 14.32
CA LEU A 50 3.47 -8.67 13.17
C LEU A 50 2.64 -9.05 11.94
N VAL A 51 1.55 -9.79 12.13
CA VAL A 51 0.63 -10.15 11.05
C VAL A 51 -0.12 -8.93 10.54
N VAL A 52 -0.66 -8.10 11.43
CA VAL A 52 -1.42 -6.89 11.06
C VAL A 52 -0.56 -5.92 10.25
N PHE A 53 0.63 -5.56 10.75
CA PHE A 53 1.51 -4.64 10.05
C PHE A 53 2.17 -5.28 8.84
N GLY A 54 2.57 -6.55 8.92
CA GLY A 54 3.19 -7.26 7.81
C GLY A 54 2.25 -7.41 6.61
N LEU A 55 1.08 -8.01 6.82
CA LEU A 55 0.08 -8.16 5.75
C LEU A 55 -0.52 -6.82 5.34
N GLY A 56 -0.80 -5.94 6.31
CA GLY A 56 -1.34 -4.61 6.06
C GLY A 56 -0.45 -3.78 5.12
N THR A 57 0.88 -3.81 5.32
CA THR A 57 1.82 -3.13 4.43
C THR A 57 1.77 -3.68 3.00
N VAL A 58 1.76 -5.00 2.83
CA VAL A 58 1.69 -5.64 1.51
C VAL A 58 0.38 -5.25 0.82
N LEU A 59 -0.75 -5.41 1.50
CA LEU A 59 -2.09 -5.09 1.00
C LEU A 59 -2.21 -3.61 0.60
N MET A 60 -1.81 -2.68 1.46
CA MET A 60 -1.90 -1.24 1.19
C MET A 60 -0.94 -0.80 0.08
N ARG A 61 0.25 -1.41 -0.02
CA ARG A 61 1.13 -1.16 -1.16
C ARG A 61 0.45 -1.59 -2.45
N SER A 62 -0.09 -2.79 -2.49
CA SER A 62 -0.80 -3.33 -3.66
C SER A 62 -2.04 -2.50 -4.03
N ALA A 63 -2.83 -2.05 -3.06
CA ALA A 63 -3.96 -1.15 -3.27
C ALA A 63 -3.52 0.18 -3.89
N GLY A 64 -2.46 0.79 -3.34
CA GLY A 64 -1.87 2.01 -3.89
C GLY A 64 -1.34 1.83 -5.31
N CYS A 65 -0.86 0.63 -5.68
CA CYS A 65 -0.47 0.32 -7.06
C CYS A 65 -1.65 0.38 -8.02
N CYS A 66 -2.81 -0.15 -7.61
CA CYS A 66 -4.02 -0.14 -8.41
C CYS A 66 -4.50 1.30 -8.68
N VAL A 67 -4.55 2.14 -7.63
CA VAL A 67 -4.97 3.54 -7.76
C VAL A 67 -3.95 4.36 -8.56
N ASN A 68 -2.65 4.16 -8.32
CA ASN A 68 -1.60 4.86 -9.06
C ASN A 68 -1.64 4.57 -10.57
N ASP A 69 -1.83 3.30 -10.96
CA ASP A 69 -1.88 2.92 -12.37
C ASP A 69 -3.11 3.48 -13.08
N VAL A 70 -4.24 3.60 -12.37
CA VAL A 70 -5.43 4.26 -12.89
C VAL A 70 -5.22 5.77 -13.03
N ALA A 71 -4.67 6.41 -11.99
CA ALA A 71 -4.42 7.85 -12.00
C ALA A 71 -3.43 8.26 -13.11
N ASP A 72 -2.39 7.45 -13.34
CA ASP A 72 -1.33 7.75 -14.31
C ASP A 72 -1.60 7.22 -15.72
N ARG A 73 -2.73 6.55 -15.94
CA ARG A 73 -3.03 5.83 -17.19
C ARG A 73 -2.70 6.62 -18.46
N ASP A 74 -3.19 7.85 -18.57
CA ASP A 74 -3.03 8.66 -19.79
C ASP A 74 -1.59 9.15 -19.98
N PHE A 75 -0.91 9.47 -18.88
CA PHE A 75 0.50 9.85 -18.90
C PHE A 75 1.40 8.65 -19.24
N ASP A 76 1.17 7.52 -18.56
CA ASP A 76 1.94 6.29 -18.71
C ASP A 76 1.86 5.71 -20.13
N ARG A 77 0.79 6.01 -20.87
CA ARG A 77 0.65 5.60 -22.28
C ARG A 77 1.77 6.15 -23.18
N HIS A 78 2.35 7.29 -22.82
CA HIS A 78 3.39 7.97 -23.59
C HIS A 78 4.81 7.60 -23.11
N VAL A 79 4.95 6.78 -22.06
CA VAL A 79 6.23 6.43 -21.45
C VAL A 79 6.56 4.97 -21.71
N LYS A 80 7.62 4.69 -22.48
CA LYS A 80 8.02 3.32 -22.90
C LYS A 80 8.03 2.29 -21.76
N ARG A 81 8.47 2.68 -20.56
CA ARG A 81 8.56 1.79 -19.38
C ARG A 81 7.20 1.43 -18.79
N THR A 82 6.22 2.33 -18.82
CA THR A 82 4.93 2.19 -18.12
C THR A 82 3.75 1.98 -19.07
N ALA A 83 3.96 2.15 -20.38
CA ALA A 83 2.98 1.87 -21.42
C ALA A 83 2.47 0.42 -21.41
N GLN A 84 3.26 -0.53 -20.89
CA GLN A 84 2.89 -1.95 -20.80
C GLN A 84 2.07 -2.32 -19.55
N ARG A 85 1.79 -1.37 -18.65
CA ARG A 85 0.98 -1.64 -17.45
C ARG A 85 -0.41 -2.16 -17.85
N PRO A 86 -1.00 -3.11 -17.10
CA PRO A 86 -2.27 -3.75 -17.45
C PRO A 86 -3.40 -2.75 -17.75
N VAL A 87 -3.53 -1.70 -16.94
CA VAL A 87 -4.57 -0.66 -17.10
C VAL A 87 -4.25 0.28 -18.28
N THR A 88 -2.99 0.68 -18.42
CA THR A 88 -2.51 1.60 -19.47
C THR A 88 -2.69 1.04 -20.87
N ARG A 89 -2.37 -0.25 -21.09
CA ARG A 89 -2.55 -0.91 -22.39
C ARG A 89 -3.97 -1.43 -22.66
N GLY A 90 -4.90 -1.23 -21.71
CA GLY A 90 -6.28 -1.69 -21.83
C GLY A 90 -6.50 -3.19 -21.60
N ALA A 91 -5.51 -3.93 -21.08
CA ALA A 91 -5.66 -5.34 -20.75
C ALA A 91 -6.55 -5.59 -19.52
N LEU A 92 -6.68 -4.59 -18.64
CA LEU A 92 -7.58 -4.62 -17.49
C LEU A 92 -8.41 -3.32 -17.44
N PRO A 93 -9.74 -3.40 -17.30
CA PRO A 93 -10.58 -2.21 -17.22
C PRO A 93 -10.37 -1.48 -15.88
N VAL A 94 -10.51 -0.15 -15.92
CA VAL A 94 -10.32 0.75 -14.77
C VAL A 94 -11.19 0.33 -13.58
N ALA A 95 -12.45 -0.01 -13.82
CA ALA A 95 -13.37 -0.45 -12.77
C ALA A 95 -12.85 -1.68 -12.01
N GLN A 96 -12.25 -2.65 -12.71
CA GLN A 96 -11.67 -3.84 -12.07
C GLN A 96 -10.43 -3.48 -11.24
N ALA A 97 -9.55 -2.62 -11.78
CA ALA A 97 -8.37 -2.16 -11.04
C ALA A 97 -8.77 -1.43 -9.74
N LEU A 98 -9.74 -0.52 -9.81
CA LEU A 98 -10.25 0.19 -8.63
C LEU A 98 -10.97 -0.74 -7.66
N SER A 99 -11.76 -1.70 -8.13
CA SER A 99 -12.43 -2.68 -7.27
C SER A 99 -11.44 -3.56 -6.51
N LEU A 100 -10.34 -3.98 -7.17
CA LEU A 100 -9.28 -4.74 -6.52
C LEU A 100 -8.55 -3.88 -5.49
N GLY A 101 -8.22 -2.64 -5.84
CA GLY A 101 -7.61 -1.70 -4.91
C GLY A 101 -8.48 -1.46 -3.67
N ALA A 102 -9.78 -1.28 -3.86
CA ALA A 102 -10.75 -1.11 -2.76
C ALA A 102 -10.86 -2.38 -1.89
N ALA A 103 -10.91 -3.57 -2.49
CA ALA A 103 -10.96 -4.84 -1.75
C ALA A 103 -9.68 -5.06 -0.91
N LEU A 104 -8.50 -4.76 -1.47
CA LEU A 104 -7.23 -4.84 -0.75
C LEU A 104 -7.17 -3.84 0.40
N ALA A 105 -7.63 -2.60 0.18
CA ALA A 105 -7.70 -1.57 1.23
C ALA A 105 -8.69 -1.96 2.34
N ALA A 106 -9.84 -2.53 1.99
CA ALA A 106 -10.83 -3.02 2.94
C ALA A 106 -10.28 -4.19 3.79
N ALA A 107 -9.55 -5.11 3.17
CA ALA A 107 -8.87 -6.19 3.89
C ALA A 107 -7.81 -5.65 4.86
N ALA A 108 -7.00 -4.69 4.42
CA ALA A 108 -6.02 -4.03 5.29
C ALA A 108 -6.69 -3.27 6.45
N PHE A 109 -7.82 -2.60 6.19
CA PHE A 109 -8.60 -1.94 7.22
C PHE A 109 -9.18 -2.95 8.23
N GLY A 110 -9.68 -4.10 7.76
CA GLY A 110 -10.11 -5.20 8.62
C GLY A 110 -9.03 -5.68 9.59
N LEU A 111 -7.76 -5.75 9.14
CA LEU A 111 -6.63 -6.04 10.03
C LEU A 111 -6.43 -4.94 11.08
N VAL A 112 -6.45 -3.68 10.67
CA VAL A 112 -6.27 -2.53 11.57
C VAL A 112 -7.37 -2.45 12.64
N LEU A 113 -8.61 -2.80 12.31
CA LEU A 113 -9.72 -2.84 13.27
C LEU A 113 -9.48 -3.79 14.46
N THR A 114 -8.56 -4.75 14.32
CA THR A 114 -8.19 -5.67 15.40
C THR A 114 -7.13 -5.11 16.36
N THR A 115 -6.69 -3.86 16.18
CA THR A 115 -5.67 -3.20 17.02
C THR A 115 -6.32 -2.35 18.12
N ASN A 116 -6.08 -1.04 18.17
CA ASN A 116 -6.62 -0.13 19.17
C ASN A 116 -7.18 1.15 18.52
N PRO A 117 -8.03 1.93 19.22
CA PRO A 117 -8.66 3.11 18.65
C PRO A 117 -7.68 4.18 18.12
N PRO A 118 -6.55 4.48 18.79
CA PRO A 118 -5.51 5.37 18.23
C PRO A 118 -4.99 4.92 16.85
N THR A 119 -4.65 3.65 16.68
CA THR A 119 -4.15 3.11 15.40
C THR A 119 -5.21 3.13 14.32
N VAL A 120 -6.47 2.83 14.67
CA VAL A 120 -7.61 2.93 13.74
C VAL A 120 -7.78 4.37 13.24
N LYS A 121 -7.72 5.37 14.13
CA LYS A 121 -7.78 6.80 13.75
C LYS A 121 -6.65 7.19 12.79
N LEU A 122 -5.42 6.77 13.08
CA LEU A 122 -4.26 7.04 12.21
C LEU A 122 -4.39 6.38 10.84
N SER A 123 -5.07 5.23 10.73
CA SER A 123 -5.26 4.56 9.44
C SER A 123 -6.07 5.40 8.44
N PHE A 124 -7.03 6.21 8.92
CA PHE A 124 -7.77 7.13 8.07
C PHE A 124 -6.88 8.25 7.54
N ALA A 125 -5.98 8.78 8.38
CA ALA A 125 -4.99 9.76 7.96
C ALA A 125 -4.01 9.17 6.94
N ALA A 126 -3.52 7.95 7.17
CA ALA A 126 -2.66 7.23 6.23
C ALA A 126 -3.36 6.98 4.89
N LEU A 127 -4.63 6.57 4.91
CA LEU A 127 -5.44 6.40 3.70
C LEU A 127 -5.63 7.73 2.95
N ALA A 128 -5.92 8.82 3.65
CA ALA A 128 -6.04 10.14 3.04
C ALA A 128 -4.75 10.58 2.35
N ILE A 129 -3.59 10.37 2.98
CA ILE A 129 -2.27 10.64 2.38
C ILE A 129 -2.05 9.77 1.14
N ALA A 130 -2.37 8.48 1.22
CA ALA A 130 -2.22 7.55 0.10
C ALA A 130 -3.09 7.93 -1.10
N LEU A 131 -4.32 8.43 -0.86
CA LEU A 131 -5.23 8.90 -1.90
C LEU A 131 -4.82 10.27 -2.46
N ALA A 132 -4.22 11.13 -1.66
CA ALA A 132 -3.74 12.45 -2.10
C ALA A 132 -2.45 12.37 -2.92
N TYR A 133 -1.57 11.41 -2.63
CA TYR A 133 -0.26 11.24 -3.28
C TYR A 133 -0.26 11.28 -4.83
N PRO A 134 -1.15 10.56 -5.55
CA PRO A 134 -1.18 10.57 -7.01
C PRO A 134 -1.48 11.96 -7.60
N TYR A 135 -2.17 12.82 -6.85
CA TYR A 135 -2.46 14.18 -7.26
C TYR A 135 -1.34 15.12 -6.85
N ALA A 136 -0.81 14.97 -5.64
CA ALA A 136 0.26 15.80 -5.08
C ALA A 136 1.52 15.81 -5.96
N LYS A 137 1.89 14.67 -6.56
CA LYS A 137 3.03 14.58 -7.49
C LYS A 137 2.90 15.44 -8.75
N ARG A 138 1.68 15.91 -9.09
CA ARG A 138 1.44 16.78 -10.26
C ARG A 138 1.64 18.26 -9.94
N TRP A 139 1.63 18.63 -8.67
CA TRP A 139 1.68 20.02 -8.21
C TRP A 139 2.95 20.36 -7.42
N LEU A 140 3.59 19.35 -6.81
CA LEU A 140 4.78 19.55 -5.98
C LEU A 140 6.05 19.26 -6.77
N ALA A 141 7.01 20.17 -6.70
CA ALA A 141 8.32 20.05 -7.33
C ALA A 141 9.16 18.86 -6.80
N MET A 142 8.80 18.32 -5.63
CA MET A 142 9.54 17.25 -4.94
C MET A 142 8.64 16.03 -4.63
N PRO A 143 8.22 15.25 -5.65
CA PRO A 143 7.35 14.09 -5.47
C PRO A 143 7.96 12.99 -4.59
N GLN A 144 9.29 12.93 -4.48
CA GLN A 144 10.00 11.99 -3.61
C GLN A 144 9.79 12.28 -2.12
N ALA A 145 9.66 13.55 -1.73
CA ALA A 145 9.38 13.90 -0.33
C ALA A 145 7.98 13.44 0.08
N VAL A 146 6.98 13.66 -0.79
CA VAL A 146 5.60 13.20 -0.58
C VAL A 146 5.53 11.66 -0.52
N LEU A 147 6.30 11.00 -1.40
CA LEU A 147 6.41 9.54 -1.38
C LEU A 147 7.00 9.03 -0.06
N GLY A 148 8.03 9.70 0.45
CA GLY A 148 8.63 9.39 1.76
C GLY A 148 7.62 9.50 2.89
N VAL A 149 6.83 10.57 2.94
CA VAL A 149 5.77 10.75 3.96
C VAL A 149 4.73 9.63 3.87
N ALA A 150 4.27 9.30 2.65
CA ALA A 150 3.30 8.23 2.45
C ALA A 150 3.86 6.86 2.89
N PHE A 151 5.14 6.57 2.58
CA PHE A 151 5.77 5.30 2.94
C PHE A 151 6.07 5.17 4.44
N SER A 152 6.30 6.30 5.12
CA SER A 152 6.55 6.33 6.55
C SER A 152 5.28 6.32 7.41
N SER A 153 4.08 6.34 6.81
CA SER A 153 2.80 6.34 7.54
C SER A 153 2.60 5.11 8.45
N GLY A 154 3.27 3.99 8.17
CA GLY A 154 3.26 2.81 9.03
C GLY A 154 3.96 3.01 10.38
N ILE A 155 4.94 3.93 10.46
CA ILE A 155 5.71 4.21 11.68
C ILE A 155 4.84 4.77 12.80
N PRO A 156 4.10 5.89 12.64
CA PRO A 156 3.25 6.41 13.71
C PRO A 156 2.12 5.43 14.07
N MET A 157 1.60 4.67 13.11
CA MET A 157 0.63 3.62 13.38
C MET A 157 1.21 2.49 14.24
N ALA A 158 2.45 2.08 14.00
CA ALA A 158 3.16 1.07 14.79
C ALA A 158 3.37 1.54 16.24
N PHE A 159 3.79 2.79 16.43
CA PHE A 159 3.90 3.39 17.77
C PHE A 159 2.55 3.46 18.49
N ALA A 160 1.50 3.92 17.81
CA ALA A 160 0.15 3.94 18.37
C ALA A 160 -0.36 2.53 18.72
N ALA A 161 -0.01 1.52 17.92
CA ALA A 161 -0.42 0.14 18.17
C ALA A 161 0.25 -0.45 19.41
N ALA A 162 1.55 -0.20 19.57
CA ALA A 162 2.35 -0.71 20.69
C ALA A 162 2.11 0.05 21.99
N LEU A 163 1.96 1.38 21.94
CA LEU A 163 1.82 2.24 23.12
C LEU A 163 0.37 2.49 23.51
N GLY A 164 -0.54 2.66 22.55
CA GLY A 164 -1.94 2.97 22.84
C GLY A 164 -2.70 1.86 23.56
N GLY A 165 -2.21 0.61 23.51
CA GLY A 165 -2.76 -0.48 24.32
C GLY A 165 -2.27 -0.48 25.78
N ARG A 166 -1.28 0.35 26.13
CA ARG A 166 -0.75 0.47 27.50
C ARG A 166 -1.55 1.45 28.36
N ASP A 167 -2.20 2.43 27.75
CA ASP A 167 -2.97 3.46 28.47
C ASP A 167 -4.37 2.98 28.93
N ASP A 168 -4.87 1.88 28.36
CA ASP A 168 -6.19 1.32 28.65
C ASP A 168 -6.18 0.31 29.84
N GLY A 169 -5.01 0.05 30.44
CA GLY A 169 -4.82 -0.89 31.54
C GLY A 169 -4.08 -0.28 32.72
N LEU A 170 -4.83 0.26 33.68
CA LEU A 170 -4.51 0.43 35.11
C LEU A 170 -3.02 0.35 35.53
N GLY A 171 -2.49 1.49 35.97
CA GLY A 171 -1.62 1.50 37.16
C GLY A 171 -2.41 1.22 38.43
#